data_AF-A0A448YN65-F1
#
_entry.id   AF-A0A448YN65-F1
#
_cell.length_a   1.000
_cell.length_b   1.000
_cell.length_c   1.000
_cell.angle_alpha   90.00
_cell.angle_beta   90.00
_cell.angle_gamma   90.00
#
_symmetry.space_group_name_H-M   'P 1'
#
loop_
_entity.id
_entity.type
_entity.pdbx_description
1 polymer ?
#
loop_
_entity_poly.entity_id
_entity_poly.type
_entity_poly.pdbx_seq_one_letter_code
_entity_poly.pdbx_strand_id
1 'polypeptide(L)'
;MDPSNVLLMAKAAPKMQTVIADYLVNELDCLFEPLKLSDSFLRSMADSNVDSTEDMKDVGGIELAFTGIRTKSGALNTMILNVGGEDLQKFKGKNGFTANLCDHISREVSIDLSKLELGRVRSELFSMGSDGRVRFSSLMSYRGNPEDFGDDRVSIWMVLSSLLSEASNSAGELSASKQ
;
A
#
# COMPACT_ATOMS: atom_id res chain seq x y z
N MET A 1 18.92 -8.95 10.71
CA MET A 1 18.38 -8.86 9.35
C MET A 1 19.03 -9.97 8.57
N ASP A 2 18.25 -10.91 8.05
CA ASP A 2 18.79 -11.90 7.12
C ASP A 2 19.18 -11.18 5.82
N PRO A 3 20.42 -11.33 5.34
CA PRO A 3 20.95 -10.61 4.18
C PRO A 3 20.36 -11.04 2.82
N SER A 4 19.32 -11.88 2.83
CA SER A 4 18.80 -12.57 1.62
C SER A 4 17.72 -11.81 0.86
N ASN A 5 17.04 -10.81 1.44
CA ASN A 5 15.94 -10.11 0.79
C ASN A 5 16.24 -8.63 0.53
N VAL A 6 16.28 -8.25 -0.75
CA VAL A 6 16.52 -6.88 -1.20
C VAL A 6 15.26 -6.36 -1.89
N LEU A 7 14.72 -5.24 -1.41
CA LEU A 7 13.65 -4.52 -2.11
C LEU A 7 14.27 -3.62 -3.18
N LEU A 8 14.03 -3.93 -4.46
CA LEU A 8 14.40 -3.05 -5.57
C LEU A 8 13.22 -2.16 -5.96
N MET A 9 13.43 -0.85 -5.89
CA MET A 9 12.49 0.13 -6.45
C MET A 9 13.10 0.79 -7.68
N ALA A 10 12.47 0.60 -8.84
CA ALA A 10 12.95 1.13 -10.10
C ALA A 10 11.93 2.08 -10.72
N LYS A 11 12.36 3.30 -11.05
CA LYS A 11 11.61 4.23 -11.90
C LYS A 11 12.11 4.10 -13.33
N ALA A 12 11.44 3.25 -14.10
CA ALA A 12 11.79 3.01 -15.50
C ALA A 12 10.55 3.09 -16.39
N ALA A 13 10.76 3.37 -17.68
CA ALA A 13 9.71 3.15 -18.68
C ALA A 13 9.30 1.67 -18.65
N PRO A 14 8.01 1.32 -18.82
CA PRO A 14 7.55 -0.07 -18.71
C PRO A 14 8.34 -1.07 -19.56
N LYS A 15 8.74 -0.66 -20.78
CA LYS A 15 9.55 -1.48 -21.69
C LYS A 15 10.98 -1.76 -21.17
N MET A 16 11.50 -0.90 -20.30
CA MET A 16 12.84 -1.05 -19.72
C MET A 16 12.82 -1.89 -18.43
N GLN A 17 11.65 -2.10 -17.81
CA GLN A 17 11.55 -2.88 -16.58
C GLN A 17 12.04 -4.31 -16.78
N THR A 18 11.62 -4.95 -17.87
CA THR A 18 12.08 -6.30 -18.24
C THR A 18 13.58 -6.35 -18.51
N VAL A 19 14.11 -5.38 -19.26
CA VAL A 19 15.56 -5.31 -19.56
C VAL A 19 16.39 -5.15 -18.29
N ILE A 20 15.95 -4.30 -17.36
CA ILE A 20 16.62 -4.10 -16.06
C ILE A 20 16.55 -5.38 -15.22
N ALA A 21 15.38 -6.02 -15.16
CA ALA A 21 15.22 -7.27 -14.44
C ALA A 21 16.13 -8.38 -15.01
N ASP A 22 16.13 -8.56 -16.33
CA ASP A 22 16.97 -9.56 -17.00
C ASP A 22 18.47 -9.27 -16.79
N TYR A 23 18.89 -8.02 -16.87
CA TYR A 23 20.27 -7.63 -16.58
C TYR A 23 20.67 -8.00 -15.15
N LEU A 24 19.83 -7.67 -14.16
CA LEU A 24 20.12 -7.95 -12.76
C LEU A 24 20.16 -9.46 -12.47
N VAL A 25 19.22 -10.23 -13.03
CA VAL A 25 19.20 -11.69 -12.90
C VAL A 25 20.48 -12.31 -13.45
N ASN A 26 20.94 -11.88 -14.63
CA ASN A 26 22.13 -12.46 -15.28
C ASN A 26 23.44 -12.02 -14.63
N GLU A 27 23.56 -10.76 -14.21
CA GLU A 27 24.82 -10.21 -13.67
C GLU A 27 25.01 -10.50 -12.18
N LEU A 28 23.93 -10.53 -11.41
CA LEU A 28 23.99 -10.73 -9.95
C LEU A 28 23.65 -12.16 -9.53
N ASP A 29 23.38 -13.05 -10.49
CA ASP A 29 22.91 -14.43 -10.27
C ASP A 29 21.79 -14.48 -9.22
N CYS A 30 20.80 -13.61 -9.38
CA CYS A 30 19.73 -13.41 -8.40
C CYS A 30 18.36 -13.79 -8.98
N LEU A 31 17.44 -14.14 -8.09
CA LEU A 31 16.03 -14.30 -8.44
C LEU A 31 15.30 -12.97 -8.25
N PHE A 32 14.58 -12.56 -9.29
CA PHE A 32 13.80 -11.33 -9.27
C PHE A 32 12.31 -11.66 -9.42
N GLU A 33 11.50 -11.30 -8.43
CA GLU A 33 10.06 -11.52 -8.45
C GLU A 33 9.30 -10.21 -8.20
N PRO A 34 8.19 -9.95 -8.93
CA PRO A 34 7.33 -8.81 -8.65
C PRO A 34 6.71 -8.93 -7.26
N LEU A 35 6.90 -7.90 -6.42
CA LEU A 35 6.23 -7.81 -5.13
C LEU A 35 4.73 -7.57 -5.34
N LYS A 36 3.90 -8.52 -4.89
CA LYS A 36 2.45 -8.34 -4.79
C LYS A 36 2.11 -7.89 -3.38
N LEU A 37 1.34 -6.82 -3.27
CA LEU A 37 0.90 -6.31 -1.97
C LEU A 37 -0.42 -6.97 -1.58
N SER A 38 -0.45 -7.58 -0.39
CA SER A 38 -1.64 -8.25 0.14
C SER A 38 -2.76 -7.26 0.50
N ASP A 39 -4.01 -7.75 0.51
CA ASP A 39 -5.17 -6.97 1.02
C ASP A 39 -4.93 -6.49 2.45
N SER A 40 -4.40 -7.37 3.32
CA SER A 40 -4.04 -7.04 4.70
C SER A 40 -2.98 -5.94 4.79
N PHE A 41 -1.96 -5.97 3.94
CA PHE A 41 -0.93 -4.93 3.91
C PHE A 41 -1.53 -3.58 3.48
N LEU A 42 -2.33 -3.57 2.41
CA LEU A 42 -2.98 -2.36 1.93
C LEU A 42 -3.94 -1.77 2.98
N ARG A 43 -4.70 -2.60 3.68
CA ARG A 43 -5.56 -2.17 4.80
C ARG A 43 -4.74 -1.58 5.94
N SER A 44 -3.66 -2.26 6.35
CA SER A 44 -2.75 -1.76 7.38
C SER A 44 -2.12 -0.42 7.00
N MET A 45 -1.74 -0.23 5.73
CA MET A 45 -1.19 1.04 5.27
C MET A 45 -2.23 2.18 5.26
N ALA A 46 -3.48 1.88 4.90
CA ALA A 46 -4.57 2.84 5.03
C ALA A 46 -4.82 3.21 6.50
N ASP A 47 -4.84 2.21 7.39
CA ASP A 47 -5.02 2.41 8.83
C ASP A 47 -3.89 3.26 9.43
N SER A 48 -2.64 2.90 9.16
CA SER A 48 -1.47 3.66 9.64
C SER A 48 -1.46 5.09 9.11
N ASN A 49 -1.82 5.31 7.85
CA ASN A 49 -1.93 6.65 7.27
C ASN A 49 -2.98 7.51 7.99
N VAL A 50 -4.11 6.90 8.37
CA VAL A 50 -5.14 7.59 9.16
C VAL A 50 -4.70 7.74 10.62
N ASP A 51 -4.01 6.80 11.22
CA ASP A 51 -3.58 6.93 12.62
C ASP A 51 -2.54 8.05 12.79
N SER A 52 -1.65 8.26 11.82
CA SER A 52 -0.69 9.36 11.80
C SER A 52 -1.30 10.75 11.59
N THR A 53 -2.60 10.83 11.28
CA THR A 53 -3.29 12.12 11.03
C THR A 53 -3.45 12.99 12.27
N GLU A 54 -3.42 12.43 13.49
CA GLU A 54 -3.62 13.25 14.71
C GLU A 54 -2.52 14.30 14.88
N ASP A 55 -1.32 14.02 14.37
CA ASP A 55 -0.18 14.93 14.35
C ASP A 55 -0.08 15.74 13.05
N MET A 56 -0.88 15.40 12.03
CA MET A 56 -0.75 15.90 10.66
C MET A 56 -2.01 16.61 10.20
N LYS A 57 -1.93 17.94 10.12
CA LYS A 57 -3.02 18.79 9.66
C LYS A 57 -3.50 18.52 8.22
N ASP A 58 -2.71 17.81 7.39
CA ASP A 58 -2.93 17.69 5.94
C ASP A 58 -2.67 16.27 5.39
N VAL A 59 -3.32 15.23 5.93
CA VAL A 59 -3.32 13.91 5.24
C VAL A 59 -4.28 13.89 4.04
N GLY A 60 -5.16 14.90 3.96
CA GLY A 60 -6.19 15.01 2.95
C GLY A 60 -7.20 13.87 3.01
N GLY A 61 -7.85 13.58 1.89
CA GLY A 61 -8.75 12.44 1.75
C GLY A 61 -8.03 11.11 1.48
N ILE A 62 -8.74 10.00 1.68
CA ILE A 62 -8.28 8.66 1.30
C ILE A 62 -9.25 8.01 0.30
N GLU A 63 -8.69 7.38 -0.72
CA GLU A 63 -9.36 6.56 -1.71
C GLU A 63 -8.99 5.09 -1.48
N LEU A 64 -10.01 4.24 -1.32
CA LEU A 64 -9.89 2.79 -1.24
C LEU A 64 -10.54 2.18 -2.49
N ALA A 65 -9.78 1.45 -3.30
CA ALA A 65 -10.32 0.76 -4.47
C ALA A 65 -10.31 -0.75 -4.27
N PHE A 66 -11.50 -1.34 -4.20
CA PHE A 66 -11.71 -2.78 -4.20
C PHE A 66 -11.78 -3.26 -5.65
N THR A 67 -10.86 -4.12 -6.06
CA THR A 67 -10.69 -4.50 -7.47
C THR A 67 -10.87 -6.00 -7.67
N GLY A 68 -11.10 -6.43 -8.91
CA GLY A 68 -11.23 -7.86 -9.22
C GLY A 68 -12.56 -8.45 -8.76
N ILE A 69 -13.59 -7.60 -8.58
CA ILE A 69 -14.93 -8.04 -8.20
C ILE A 69 -15.47 -8.93 -9.32
N ARG A 70 -15.71 -10.20 -9.01
CA ARG A 70 -16.18 -11.18 -10.01
C ARG A 70 -17.69 -11.11 -10.11
N THR A 71 -18.19 -10.42 -11.13
CA THR A 71 -19.62 -10.36 -11.46
C THR A 71 -19.92 -11.04 -12.79
N LYS A 72 -21.20 -11.41 -12.99
CA LYS A 72 -21.66 -11.95 -14.28
C LYS A 72 -21.33 -10.94 -15.39
N SER A 73 -20.61 -11.41 -16.41
CA SER A 73 -20.15 -10.61 -17.55
C SER A 73 -19.29 -9.38 -17.19
N GLY A 74 -18.70 -9.33 -16.00
CA GLY A 74 -17.86 -8.19 -15.58
C GLY A 74 -18.62 -6.88 -15.39
N ALA A 75 -19.93 -6.94 -15.10
CA ALA A 75 -20.79 -5.76 -14.91
C ALA A 75 -20.27 -4.79 -13.83
N LEU A 76 -19.58 -5.31 -12.83
CA LEU A 76 -18.84 -4.56 -11.83
C LEU A 76 -17.49 -5.26 -11.62
N ASN A 77 -16.40 -4.53 -11.82
CA ASN A 77 -15.03 -5.02 -11.60
C ASN A 77 -14.31 -4.27 -10.47
N THR A 78 -14.72 -3.02 -10.22
CA THR A 78 -14.07 -2.13 -9.25
C THR A 78 -15.11 -1.33 -8.49
N MET A 79 -14.94 -1.22 -7.18
CA MET A 79 -15.65 -0.28 -6.32
C MET A 79 -14.64 0.67 -5.70
N ILE A 80 -14.93 1.97 -5.71
CA ILE A 80 -14.05 3.00 -5.17
C ILE A 80 -14.80 3.73 -4.07
N LEU A 81 -14.19 3.82 -2.90
CA LEU A 81 -14.63 4.67 -1.80
C LEU A 81 -13.69 5.85 -1.67
N ASN A 82 -14.25 7.04 -1.56
CA ASN A 82 -13.51 8.25 -1.24
C ASN A 82 -14.02 8.77 0.11
N VAL A 83 -13.14 8.94 1.08
CA VAL A 83 -13.45 9.54 2.38
C VAL A 83 -12.70 10.86 2.47
N GLY A 84 -13.45 11.95 2.66
CA GLY A 84 -12.88 13.28 2.86
C GLY A 84 -12.03 13.33 4.14
N GLY A 85 -11.01 14.20 4.15
CA GLY A 85 -10.09 14.32 5.29
C GLY A 85 -10.80 14.66 6.59
N GLU A 86 -11.85 15.47 6.50
CA GLU A 86 -12.75 15.87 7.58
C GLU A 86 -13.51 14.71 8.22
N ASP A 87 -13.67 13.60 7.50
CA ASP A 87 -14.43 12.43 7.92
C ASP A 87 -13.57 11.28 8.42
N LEU A 88 -12.25 11.29 8.13
CA LEU A 88 -11.34 10.19 8.49
C LEU A 88 -11.40 9.85 9.99
N GLN A 89 -11.42 10.87 10.84
CA GLN A 89 -11.44 10.70 12.30
C GLN A 89 -12.70 10.00 12.81
N LYS A 90 -13.83 10.10 12.07
CA LYS A 90 -15.10 9.48 12.48
C LYS A 90 -15.04 7.96 12.42
N PHE A 91 -14.09 7.42 11.68
CA PHE A 91 -13.88 5.98 11.50
C PHE A 91 -12.64 5.46 12.24
N LYS A 92 -11.91 6.31 12.96
CA LYS A 92 -10.80 5.86 13.81
C LYS A 92 -11.34 5.05 14.99
N GLY A 93 -10.66 3.96 15.33
CA GLY A 93 -11.08 3.12 16.45
C GLY A 93 -10.23 1.87 16.62
N LYS A 94 -10.55 1.08 17.65
CA LYS A 94 -9.74 -0.07 18.10
C LYS A 94 -9.44 -1.12 17.03
N ASN A 95 -10.34 -1.28 16.06
CA ASN A 95 -10.23 -2.31 15.01
C ASN A 95 -9.52 -1.80 13.73
N GLY A 96 -9.05 -0.54 13.71
CA GLY A 96 -8.50 0.11 12.52
C GLY A 96 -9.57 0.89 11.73
N PHE A 97 -9.11 1.89 10.98
CA PHE A 97 -9.95 2.76 10.16
C PHE A 97 -10.75 1.98 9.12
N THR A 98 -10.08 1.08 8.38
CA THR A 98 -10.66 0.32 7.28
C THR A 98 -11.77 -0.62 7.75
N ALA A 99 -11.59 -1.29 8.89
CA ALA A 99 -12.60 -2.18 9.47
C ALA A 99 -13.86 -1.38 9.88
N ASN A 100 -13.69 -0.29 10.62
CA ASN A 100 -14.81 0.54 11.06
C ASN A 100 -15.56 1.20 9.88
N LEU A 101 -14.84 1.60 8.84
CA LEU A 101 -15.45 2.11 7.61
C LEU A 101 -16.28 1.02 6.90
N CYS A 102 -15.74 -0.19 6.77
CA CYS A 102 -16.47 -1.32 6.20
C CYS A 102 -17.73 -1.65 7.01
N ASP A 103 -17.64 -1.64 8.34
CA ASP A 103 -18.76 -1.88 9.25
C ASP A 103 -19.83 -0.78 9.17
N HIS A 104 -19.41 0.47 9.00
CA HIS A 104 -20.34 1.57 8.76
C HIS A 104 -21.10 1.39 7.44
N ILE A 105 -20.39 1.13 6.34
CA ILE A 105 -20.99 0.93 5.02
C ILE A 105 -21.93 -0.29 5.02
N SER A 106 -21.52 -1.38 5.66
CA SER A 106 -22.38 -2.57 5.81
C SER A 106 -23.71 -2.25 6.50
N ARG A 107 -23.69 -1.39 7.52
CA ARG A 107 -24.90 -0.95 8.23
C ARG A 107 -25.77 0.01 7.40
N GLU A 108 -25.16 0.96 6.70
CA GLU A 108 -25.90 2.01 5.98
C GLU A 108 -26.45 1.55 4.62
N VAL A 109 -25.70 0.74 3.88
CA VAL A 109 -26.05 0.35 2.50
C VAL A 109 -26.19 -1.15 2.31
N SER A 110 -26.08 -1.96 3.36
CA SER A 110 -26.19 -3.43 3.29
C SER A 110 -25.16 -4.09 2.36
N ILE A 111 -24.00 -3.47 2.18
CA ILE A 111 -22.87 -4.00 1.39
C ILE A 111 -21.72 -4.35 2.33
N ASP A 112 -21.36 -5.63 2.35
CA ASP A 112 -20.25 -6.13 3.14
C ASP A 112 -18.93 -6.06 2.37
N LEU A 113 -18.22 -4.93 2.52
CA LEU A 113 -16.93 -4.69 1.86
C LEU A 113 -15.75 -5.44 2.50
N SER A 114 -15.94 -6.03 3.69
CA SER A 114 -14.90 -6.85 4.33
C SER A 114 -14.55 -8.09 3.51
N LYS A 115 -15.48 -8.53 2.64
CA LYS A 115 -15.31 -9.67 1.74
C LYS A 115 -14.67 -9.34 0.41
N LEU A 116 -14.41 -8.07 0.13
CA LEU A 116 -13.78 -7.63 -1.11
C LEU A 116 -12.29 -7.38 -0.87
N GLU A 117 -11.47 -7.77 -1.85
CA GLU A 117 -10.03 -7.50 -1.83
C GLU A 117 -9.78 -6.02 -2.18
N LEU A 118 -9.11 -5.32 -1.26
CA LEU A 118 -8.57 -4.00 -1.47
C LEU A 118 -7.38 -4.13 -2.43
N GLY A 119 -7.49 -3.54 -3.61
CA GLY A 119 -6.46 -3.59 -4.64
C GLY A 119 -5.64 -2.32 -4.74
N ARG A 120 -6.12 -1.20 -4.19
CA ARG A 120 -5.39 0.08 -4.21
C ARG A 120 -5.79 0.96 -3.03
N VAL A 121 -4.79 1.63 -2.47
CA VAL A 121 -4.94 2.74 -1.53
C VAL A 121 -4.31 3.97 -2.14
N ARG A 122 -4.98 5.11 -2.00
CA ARG A 122 -4.43 6.41 -2.40
C ARG A 122 -4.80 7.46 -1.35
N SER A 123 -3.81 8.19 -0.87
CA SER A 123 -3.95 9.42 -0.12
C SER A 123 -3.27 10.57 -0.87
N GLU A 124 -3.21 11.74 -0.26
CA GLU A 124 -2.39 12.85 -0.77
C GLU A 124 -0.89 12.61 -0.62
N LEU A 125 -0.49 11.75 0.33
CA LEU A 125 0.92 11.43 0.60
C LEU A 125 1.45 10.37 -0.38
N PHE A 126 0.69 9.30 -0.60
CA PHE A 126 1.12 8.22 -1.47
C PHE A 126 -0.04 7.48 -2.14
N SER A 127 0.27 6.72 -3.19
CA SER A 127 -0.62 5.68 -3.70
C SER A 127 0.12 4.37 -3.87
N MET A 128 -0.58 3.27 -3.61
CA MET A 128 -0.06 1.92 -3.70
C MET A 128 -1.12 0.95 -4.20
N GLY A 129 -0.71 0.04 -5.09
CA GLY A 129 -1.56 -0.99 -5.68
C GLY A 129 -1.07 -2.40 -5.35
N SER A 130 -1.97 -3.38 -5.39
CA SER A 130 -1.66 -4.80 -5.20
C SER A 130 -0.65 -5.36 -6.20
N ASP A 131 -0.43 -4.66 -7.32
CA ASP A 131 0.60 -4.94 -8.32
C ASP A 131 2.00 -4.45 -7.95
N GLY A 132 2.20 -3.95 -6.72
CA GLY A 132 3.48 -3.46 -6.23
C GLY A 132 3.83 -2.05 -6.70
N ARG A 133 2.96 -1.37 -7.44
CA ARG A 133 3.19 0.02 -7.84
C ARG A 133 3.03 0.95 -6.66
N VAL A 134 4.03 1.78 -6.42
CA VAL A 134 4.02 2.80 -5.37
C VAL A 134 4.37 4.15 -5.97
N ARG A 135 3.66 5.19 -5.55
CA ARG A 135 3.94 6.58 -5.89
C ARG A 135 3.89 7.42 -4.63
N PHE A 136 4.95 8.19 -4.40
CA PHE A 136 5.00 9.21 -3.36
C PHE A 136 4.69 10.58 -3.96
N SER A 137 4.01 11.44 -3.19
CA SER A 137 3.81 12.83 -3.54
C SER A 137 4.97 13.70 -3.06
N SER A 138 5.02 14.94 -3.52
CA SER A 138 5.98 15.95 -3.05
C SER A 138 5.73 16.40 -1.60
N LEU A 139 4.59 16.01 -1.01
CA LEU A 139 4.25 16.29 0.39
C LEU A 139 5.00 15.38 1.36
N MET A 140 5.71 14.36 0.87
CA MET A 140 6.57 13.50 1.68
C MET A 140 8.04 13.91 1.54
N SER A 141 8.78 13.80 2.64
CA SER A 141 10.23 13.96 2.67
C SER A 141 10.95 12.70 2.24
N TYR A 142 12.05 12.86 1.49
CA TYR A 142 12.97 11.76 1.16
C TYR A 142 13.99 11.49 2.28
N ARG A 143 14.00 12.29 3.34
CA ARG A 143 14.92 12.16 4.48
C ARG A 143 14.40 11.10 5.45
N GLY A 144 15.29 10.28 6.01
CA GLY A 144 14.93 9.27 7.01
C GLY A 144 14.39 9.90 8.30
N ASN A 145 15.05 10.97 8.76
CA ASN A 145 14.60 11.80 9.87
C ASN A 145 14.48 13.26 9.38
N PRO A 146 13.30 13.69 8.90
CA PRO A 146 13.09 15.02 8.31
C PRO A 146 13.38 16.18 9.29
N GLU A 147 13.06 16.00 10.57
CA GLU A 147 13.19 17.02 11.61
C GLU A 147 14.65 17.50 11.78
N ASP A 148 15.63 16.61 11.64
CA ASP A 148 17.06 16.92 11.70
C ASP A 148 17.51 17.90 10.59
N PHE A 149 16.70 18.05 9.54
CA PHE A 149 16.95 18.91 8.38
C PHE A 149 15.97 20.09 8.28
N GLY A 150 15.16 20.33 9.32
CA GLY A 150 14.14 21.38 9.30
C GLY A 150 13.02 21.13 8.30
N ASP A 151 12.77 19.86 7.96
CA ASP A 151 11.69 19.41 7.09
C ASP A 151 10.56 18.85 7.96
N ASP A 152 9.38 19.45 7.87
CA ASP A 152 8.19 19.11 8.66
C ASP A 152 7.31 18.02 8.01
N ARG A 153 7.69 17.55 6.82
CA ARG A 153 6.96 16.54 6.07
C ARG A 153 7.23 15.13 6.56
N VAL A 154 6.24 14.27 6.37
CA VAL A 154 6.34 12.82 6.65
C VAL A 154 7.41 12.17 5.80
N SER A 155 8.22 11.31 6.41
CA SER A 155 9.24 10.56 5.68
C SER A 155 8.64 9.45 4.80
N ILE A 156 9.09 9.34 3.55
CA ILE A 156 8.80 8.17 2.70
C ILE A 156 9.33 6.86 3.32
N TRP A 157 10.34 6.94 4.19
CA TRP A 157 10.99 5.77 4.79
C TRP A 157 10.06 4.96 5.69
N MET A 158 9.01 5.59 6.23
CA MET A 158 7.92 4.90 6.94
C MET A 158 7.23 3.86 6.04
N VAL A 159 6.95 4.25 4.79
CA VAL A 159 6.33 3.35 3.79
C VAL A 159 7.35 2.33 3.28
N LEU A 160 8.59 2.76 3.00
CA LEU A 160 9.64 1.86 2.49
C LEU A 160 9.99 0.73 3.46
N SER A 161 10.04 1.04 4.77
CA SER A 161 10.33 0.05 5.80
C SER A 161 9.22 -1.01 5.89
N SER A 162 7.96 -0.56 5.79
CA SER A 162 6.79 -1.45 5.76
C SER A 162 6.80 -2.35 4.52
N LEU A 163 7.12 -1.80 3.34
CA LEU A 163 7.26 -2.57 2.10
C LEU A 163 8.38 -3.61 2.16
N LEU A 164 9.52 -3.28 2.79
CA LEU A 164 10.62 -4.22 2.95
C LEU A 164 10.23 -5.38 3.88
N SER A 165 9.46 -5.10 4.93
CA SER A 165 8.90 -6.13 5.80
C SER A 165 7.93 -7.04 5.05
N GLU A 166 7.02 -6.48 4.25
CA GLU A 166 6.06 -7.26 3.43
C GLU A 166 6.77 -8.15 2.40
N ALA A 167 7.81 -7.62 1.74
CA ALA A 167 8.63 -8.39 0.82
C ALA A 167 9.33 -9.56 1.51
N SER A 168 9.80 -9.36 2.74
CA SER A 168 10.46 -10.41 3.53
C SER A 168 9.49 -11.52 3.94
N ASN A 169 8.27 -11.15 4.33
CA ASN A 169 7.21 -12.12 4.65
C ASN A 169 6.81 -12.95 3.42
N SER A 170 6.62 -12.29 2.28
CA SER A 170 6.25 -12.93 1.02
C SER A 170 7.30 -13.95 0.56
N ALA A 171 8.59 -13.61 0.69
CA ALA A 171 9.69 -14.51 0.36
C ALA A 171 9.75 -15.74 1.28
N GLY A 172 9.40 -15.59 2.56
CA GLY A 172 9.32 -16.69 3.52
C GLY A 172 8.29 -17.75 3.12
N GLU A 173 7.09 -17.34 2.70
CA GLU A 173 6.01 -18.26 2.29
C GLU A 173 6.36 -19.06 1.03
N LEU A 174 7.11 -18.47 0.10
CA LEU A 174 7.60 -19.14 -1.12
C LEU A 174 8.65 -20.21 -0.82
N SER A 175 9.49 -19.98 0.19
CA SER A 175 10.48 -20.97 0.63
C SER A 175 9.84 -22.18 1.32
N ALA A 176 8.75 -21.94 2.08
CA ALA A 176 8.02 -22.98 2.81
C ALA A 176 7.11 -23.84 1.91
N SER A 177 6.62 -23.28 0.79
CA SER A 177 5.75 -23.99 -0.17
C SER A 177 6.51 -24.87 -1.18
N LYS A 178 7.85 -24.82 -1.17
CA LYS A 178 8.74 -25.64 -2.02
C LYS A 178 9.37 -26.83 -1.27
N GLN A 179 8.98 -27.08 -0.01
CA GLN A 179 9.38 -28.26 0.80
C GLN A 179 8.21 -29.22 0.98
#